data_AF-A0A9J7AIY3-F1
#
_entry.id   AF-A0A9J7AIY3-F1
#
_cell.length_a   1.000
_cell.length_b   1.000
_cell.length_c   1.000
_cell.angle_alpha   90.00
_cell.angle_beta   90.00
_cell.angle_gamma   90.00
#
_symmetry.space_group_name_H-M   'P 1'
#
loop_
_entity.id
_entity.type
_entity.pdbx_description
1 polymer ?
#
loop_
_entity_poly.entity_id
_entity_poly.type
_entity_poly.pdbx_seq_one_letter_code
_entity_poly.pdbx_strand_id
1 'polypeptide(L)'
;MKKLLLAALLATSVEAMAEEKIYELEFETDSNWTSLEIRDDAVFVNAPAGQSMNVTAKDGLRSYTISPKKIHLRSRTRGLVNMNLFVKSKNNVLGLIICKGSPSSYTWIKSEQSKQKNDLKKKDHCEQAALVLNLF
;
A
#
# COMPACT_ATOMS: atom_id res chain seq x y z
N MET A 1 -53.40 -21.76 -26.91
CA MET A 1 -52.12 -21.16 -27.32
C MET A 1 -51.51 -20.47 -26.11
N LYS A 2 -50.24 -20.77 -25.81
CA LYS A 2 -49.56 -20.54 -24.53
C LYS A 2 -49.38 -19.04 -24.23
N LYS A 3 -49.85 -18.58 -23.07
CA LYS A 3 -49.51 -17.28 -22.47
C LYS A 3 -48.05 -17.34 -21.99
N LEU A 4 -47.18 -16.57 -22.62
CA LEU A 4 -45.78 -16.42 -22.18
C LEU A 4 -45.69 -15.15 -21.32
N LEU A 5 -45.69 -15.31 -20.00
CA LEU A 5 -45.35 -14.27 -19.04
C LEU A 5 -43.82 -14.12 -19.03
N LEU A 6 -43.30 -13.04 -19.60
CA LEU A 6 -41.90 -12.63 -19.41
C LEU A 6 -41.81 -11.90 -18.07
N ALA A 7 -41.35 -12.60 -17.03
CA ALA A 7 -40.88 -11.97 -15.80
C ALA A 7 -39.46 -11.46 -16.04
N ALA A 8 -39.30 -10.14 -16.17
CA ALA A 8 -37.99 -9.50 -16.17
C ALA A 8 -37.40 -9.58 -14.74
N LEU A 9 -36.45 -10.49 -14.53
CA LEU A 9 -35.58 -10.44 -13.36
C LEU A 9 -34.73 -9.17 -13.45
N LEU A 10 -35.10 -8.14 -12.67
CA LEU A 10 -34.14 -7.12 -12.26
C LEU A 10 -33.12 -7.80 -11.34
N ALA A 11 -32.04 -8.32 -11.93
CA ALA A 11 -30.83 -8.64 -11.20
C ALA A 11 -30.17 -7.31 -10.79
N THR A 12 -30.64 -6.72 -9.69
CA THR A 12 -29.86 -5.70 -8.98
C THR A 12 -28.69 -6.45 -8.35
N SER A 13 -27.52 -6.40 -9.00
CA SER A 13 -26.26 -6.77 -8.37
C SER A 13 -26.06 -5.81 -7.21
N VAL A 14 -26.41 -6.26 -6.00
CA VAL A 14 -25.96 -5.62 -4.77
C VAL A 14 -24.46 -5.89 -4.72
N GLU A 15 -23.67 -4.99 -5.31
CA GLU A 15 -22.24 -4.92 -5.01
C GLU A 15 -22.16 -4.70 -3.51
N ALA A 16 -21.78 -5.76 -2.79
CA ALA A 16 -21.46 -5.69 -1.38
C ALA A 16 -20.36 -4.64 -1.27
N MET A 17 -20.74 -3.43 -0.85
CA MET A 17 -19.79 -2.36 -0.60
C MET A 17 -18.86 -2.86 0.50
N ALA A 18 -17.66 -3.29 0.11
CA ALA A 18 -16.64 -3.66 1.05
C ALA A 18 -16.41 -2.47 1.97
N GLU A 19 -16.66 -2.69 3.26
CA GLU A 19 -16.52 -1.68 4.29
C GLU A 19 -15.09 -1.12 4.25
N GLU A 20 -14.95 0.21 4.19
CA GLU A 20 -13.64 0.84 4.21
C GLU A 20 -12.93 0.50 5.53
N LYS A 21 -11.78 -0.16 5.43
CA LYS A 21 -10.96 -0.52 6.59
C LYS A 21 -9.64 0.24 6.55
N ILE A 22 -9.13 0.55 7.74
CA ILE A 22 -7.79 1.11 7.91
C ILE A 22 -6.86 -0.04 8.28
N TYR A 23 -5.79 -0.18 7.51
CA TYR A 23 -4.76 -1.20 7.68
C TYR A 23 -3.46 -0.54 8.11
N GLU A 24 -2.79 -1.14 9.09
CA GLU A 24 -1.41 -0.79 9.43
C GLU A 24 -0.43 -1.58 8.56
N LEU A 25 0.52 -0.87 7.98
CA LEU A 25 1.60 -1.41 7.15
C LEU A 25 2.93 -1.11 7.83
N GLU A 26 3.78 -2.11 7.95
CA GLU A 26 5.18 -1.93 8.31
C GLU A 26 5.99 -1.78 7.01
N PHE A 27 6.75 -0.70 6.95
CA PHE A 27 7.60 -0.34 5.83
C PHE A 27 9.06 -0.28 6.29
N GLU A 28 9.93 -0.97 5.56
CA GLU A 28 11.37 -1.01 5.79
C GLU A 28 12.12 -0.75 4.49
N THR A 29 13.21 0.00 4.55
CA THR A 29 14.11 0.18 3.40
C THR A 29 15.52 0.53 3.84
N ASP A 30 16.52 0.16 3.03
CA ASP A 30 17.90 0.65 3.17
C ASP A 30 18.27 1.71 2.13
N SER A 31 17.30 2.14 1.32
CA SER A 31 17.53 3.14 0.29
C SER A 31 17.68 4.53 0.90
N ASN A 32 18.58 5.33 0.33
CA ASN A 32 18.76 6.73 0.73
C ASN A 32 17.64 7.65 0.22
N TRP A 33 16.90 7.18 -0.79
CA TRP A 33 15.73 7.82 -1.36
C TRP A 33 14.70 6.76 -1.70
N THR A 34 13.48 6.94 -1.20
CA THR A 34 12.35 6.06 -1.52
C THR A 34 11.12 6.89 -1.84
N SER A 35 10.35 6.45 -2.83
CA SER A 35 9.02 6.94 -3.11
C SER A 35 8.05 5.77 -3.12
N LEU A 36 6.95 5.89 -2.40
CA LEU A 36 5.87 4.89 -2.37
C LEU A 36 4.60 5.57 -2.84
N GLU A 37 4.02 5.11 -3.94
CA GLU A 37 2.72 5.55 -4.43
C GLU A 37 1.70 4.44 -4.26
N ILE A 38 0.50 4.78 -3.81
CA ILE A 38 -0.63 3.85 -3.74
C ILE A 38 -1.60 4.16 -4.87
N ARG A 39 -2.12 3.11 -5.47
CA ARG A 39 -3.03 3.18 -6.61
C ARG A 39 -4.48 3.02 -6.16
N ASP A 40 -5.37 3.02 -7.15
CA ASP A 40 -6.79 2.72 -6.98
C ASP A 40 -7.47 3.69 -5.99
N ASP A 41 -8.47 3.21 -5.24
CA ASP A 41 -9.23 3.99 -4.28
C ASP A 41 -8.57 4.12 -2.90
N ALA A 42 -7.45 3.43 -2.67
CA ALA A 42 -6.75 3.44 -1.38
C ALA A 42 -6.06 4.79 -1.10
N VAL A 43 -6.08 5.24 0.16
CA VAL A 43 -5.42 6.49 0.60
C VAL A 43 -4.59 6.28 1.86
N PHE A 44 -3.42 6.93 1.94
CA PHE A 44 -2.70 7.07 3.19
C PHE A 44 -3.48 7.97 4.13
N VAL A 45 -3.59 7.56 5.38
CA VAL A 45 -4.30 8.29 6.44
C VAL A 45 -3.41 8.43 7.66
N ASN A 46 -3.81 9.32 8.57
CA ASN A 46 -3.17 9.41 9.88
C ASN A 46 -3.46 8.15 10.70
N ALA A 47 -2.62 7.91 11.71
CA ALA A 47 -2.88 6.86 12.70
C ALA A 47 -4.29 7.00 13.31
N PRO A 48 -5.04 5.89 13.44
CA PRO A 48 -6.28 5.84 14.22
C PRO A 48 -6.05 6.24 15.70
N ALA A 49 -7.15 6.53 16.39
CA ALA A 49 -7.10 6.85 17.82
C ALA A 49 -6.45 5.71 18.63
N GLY A 50 -5.50 6.06 19.50
CA GLY A 50 -4.75 5.08 20.30
C GLY A 50 -3.55 4.43 19.59
N GLN A 51 -3.34 4.73 18.30
CA GLN A 51 -2.16 4.30 17.54
C GLN A 51 -1.26 5.51 17.22
N SER A 52 -0.05 5.26 16.72
CA SER A 52 0.90 6.32 16.39
C SER A 52 1.72 5.95 15.17
N MET A 53 1.98 6.94 14.31
CA MET A 53 2.94 6.80 13.22
C MET A 53 4.35 7.08 13.74
N ASN A 54 5.24 6.13 13.54
CA ASN A 54 6.62 6.16 13.96
C ASN A 54 7.53 6.06 12.73
N VAL A 55 8.63 6.78 12.78
CA VAL A 55 9.70 6.66 11.79
C VAL A 55 11.02 6.60 12.54
N THR A 56 11.82 5.58 12.24
CA THR A 56 13.17 5.43 12.78
C THR A 56 14.14 5.28 11.64
N ALA A 57 15.30 5.90 11.75
CA ALA A 57 16.37 5.78 10.77
C ALA A 57 17.70 5.73 11.49
N LYS A 58 18.48 4.67 11.22
CA LYS A 58 19.76 4.43 11.90
C LYS A 58 20.73 5.60 11.74
N ASP A 59 20.84 6.14 10.53
CA ASP A 59 21.80 7.19 10.17
C ASP A 59 21.13 8.58 10.02
N GLY A 60 19.87 8.69 10.46
CA GLY A 60 19.08 9.92 10.43
C GLY A 60 18.30 10.16 9.13
N LEU A 61 17.12 10.77 9.29
CA LEU A 61 16.26 11.23 8.20
C LEU A 61 16.65 12.64 7.78
N ARG A 62 16.74 12.88 6.46
CA ARG A 62 16.82 14.24 5.92
C ARG A 62 15.44 14.87 5.83
N SER A 63 14.47 14.10 5.32
CA SER A 63 13.10 14.56 5.14
C SER A 63 12.18 13.38 4.90
N TYR A 64 10.93 13.49 5.33
CA TYR A 64 9.86 12.63 4.86
C TYR A 64 8.59 13.44 4.64
N THR A 65 7.75 12.99 3.72
CA THR A 65 6.45 13.60 3.44
C THR A 65 5.45 12.51 3.15
N ILE A 66 4.27 12.61 3.75
CA ILE A 66 3.17 11.68 3.57
C ILE A 66 1.99 12.48 3.04
N SER A 67 1.53 12.12 1.85
CA SER A 67 0.33 12.67 1.22
C SER A 67 -0.65 11.52 0.96
N PRO A 68 -1.94 11.78 0.71
CA PRO A 68 -2.94 10.72 0.56
C PRO A 68 -2.61 9.66 -0.50
N LYS A 69 -1.80 9.96 -1.52
CA LYS A 69 -1.44 9.00 -2.57
C LYS A 69 0.05 8.66 -2.62
N LYS A 70 0.90 9.39 -1.89
CA LYS A 70 2.33 9.30 -2.09
C LYS A 70 3.13 9.62 -0.84
N ILE A 71 4.16 8.82 -0.63
CA ILE A 71 5.17 9.03 0.40
C ILE A 71 6.51 9.29 -0.28
N HIS A 72 7.22 10.26 0.26
CA HIS A 72 8.60 10.54 -0.08
C HIS A 72 9.47 10.42 1.17
N LEU A 73 10.57 9.69 1.05
CA LEU A 73 11.52 9.44 2.11
C LEU A 73 12.93 9.76 1.61
N ARG A 74 13.67 10.55 2.38
CA ARG A 74 15.10 10.78 2.17
C ARG A 74 15.85 10.57 3.48
N SER A 75 16.80 9.66 3.50
CA SER A 75 17.77 9.51 4.59
C SER A 75 19.12 10.11 4.21
N ARG A 76 20.00 10.28 5.21
CA ARG A 76 21.30 10.94 4.97
C ARG A 76 22.24 10.12 4.10
N THR A 77 22.25 8.82 4.31
CA THR A 77 23.06 7.80 3.66
C THR A 77 22.17 6.59 3.37
N ARG A 78 22.68 5.59 2.66
CA ARG A 78 22.05 4.26 2.74
C ARG A 78 22.14 3.76 4.17
N GLY A 79 21.05 3.18 4.65
CA GLY A 79 20.91 2.80 6.05
C GLY A 79 19.46 2.45 6.35
N LEU A 80 19.26 1.61 7.37
CA LEU A 80 17.96 1.08 7.71
C LEU A 80 17.00 2.20 8.14
N VAL A 81 15.86 2.28 7.48
CA VAL A 81 14.70 3.11 7.86
C VAL A 81 13.50 2.21 8.06
N ASN A 82 12.84 2.35 9.21
CA ASN A 82 11.59 1.68 9.53
C ASN A 82 10.49 2.70 9.78
N MET A 83 9.31 2.43 9.25
CA MET A 83 8.13 3.29 9.36
C MET A 83 6.88 2.41 9.45
N ASN A 84 5.93 2.77 10.29
CA ASN A 84 4.57 2.25 10.17
C ASN A 84 3.65 3.27 9.49
N LEU A 85 2.77 2.76 8.64
CA LEU A 85 1.90 3.53 7.75
C LEU A 85 0.46 3.04 7.89
N PHE A 86 -0.49 3.95 7.72
CA PHE A 86 -1.90 3.59 7.73
C PHE A 86 -2.52 3.86 6.36
N VAL A 87 -3.22 2.86 5.84
CA VAL A 87 -3.90 2.94 4.54
C VAL A 87 -5.38 2.63 4.74
N LYS A 88 -6.25 3.53 4.28
CA LYS A 88 -7.67 3.27 4.14
C LYS A 88 -7.95 2.71 2.76
N SER A 89 -8.59 1.55 2.68
CA SER A 89 -8.93 0.89 1.41
C SER A 89 -10.25 0.13 1.54
N LYS A 90 -11.01 0.04 0.44
CA LYS A 90 -12.13 -0.92 0.28
C LYS A 90 -11.66 -2.27 -0.25
N ASN A 91 -10.49 -2.28 -0.88
CA ASN A 91 -9.92 -3.44 -1.54
C ASN A 91 -9.00 -4.22 -0.59
N ASN A 92 -9.05 -5.55 -0.70
CA ASN A 92 -8.15 -6.46 0.02
C ASN A 92 -6.76 -6.57 -0.64
N VAL A 93 -6.54 -5.92 -1.78
CA VAL A 93 -5.25 -5.84 -2.46
C VAL A 93 -4.94 -4.38 -2.72
N LEU A 94 -3.74 -3.97 -2.34
CA LEU A 94 -3.21 -2.63 -2.51
C LEU A 94 -2.22 -2.61 -3.66
N GLY A 95 -2.55 -1.88 -4.73
CA GLY A 95 -1.62 -1.58 -5.81
C GLY A 95 -0.60 -0.52 -5.38
N LEU A 96 0.69 -0.80 -5.61
CA LEU A 96 1.81 0.03 -5.20
C LEU A 96 2.74 0.33 -6.37
N ILE A 97 3.35 1.51 -6.36
CA ILE A 97 4.57 1.80 -7.12
C ILE A 97 5.66 2.21 -6.13
N ILE A 98 6.76 1.46 -6.16
CA ILE A 98 7.89 1.63 -5.24
C ILE A 98 9.09 2.06 -6.05
N CYS A 99 9.56 3.30 -5.84
CA CYS A 99 10.81 3.77 -6.42
C CYS A 99 11.91 3.88 -5.37
N LYS A 100 13.13 3.50 -5.75
CA LYS A 100 14.30 3.45 -4.89
C LYS A 100 15.52 4.11 -5.52
N GLY A 101 16.39 4.66 -4.68
CA GLY A 101 17.56 5.43 -5.10
C GLY A 101 18.61 4.59 -5.83
N SER A 102 18.58 3.27 -5.67
CA SER A 102 19.53 2.34 -6.30
C SER A 102 18.89 1.00 -6.68
N PRO A 103 19.29 0.35 -7.79
CA PRO A 103 18.91 -1.03 -8.10
C PRO A 103 19.36 -2.03 -7.01
N SER A 104 20.41 -1.69 -6.24
CA SER A 104 20.96 -2.53 -5.15
C SER A 104 20.38 -2.26 -3.77
N SER A 105 19.51 -1.26 -3.59
CA SER A 105 18.73 -1.10 -2.35
C SER A 105 17.48 -1.97 -2.37
N TYR A 106 16.96 -2.26 -1.18
CA TYR A 106 15.71 -2.97 -0.97
C TYR A 106 14.66 -2.06 -0.33
N THR A 107 13.41 -2.44 -0.55
CA THR A 107 12.24 -1.89 0.12
C THR A 107 11.32 -3.06 0.40
N TRP A 108 10.82 -3.12 1.62
CA TRP A 108 9.91 -4.14 2.10
C TRP A 108 8.68 -3.48 2.69
N ILE A 109 7.50 -3.98 2.33
CA ILE A 109 6.24 -3.55 2.93
C ILE A 109 5.40 -4.78 3.28
N LYS A 110 4.91 -4.83 4.52
CA LYS A 110 4.05 -5.92 5.00
C LYS A 110 2.87 -5.33 5.77
N SER A 111 1.70 -5.94 5.66
CA SER A 111 0.69 -5.85 6.72
C SER A 111 0.90 -7.03 7.68
N GLU A 112 0.28 -7.00 8.86
CA GLU A 112 0.33 -8.15 9.80
C GLU A 112 -0.08 -9.48 9.16
N GLN A 113 -0.86 -9.43 8.07
CA GLN A 113 -1.44 -10.58 7.41
C GLN A 113 -0.85 -10.88 6.02
N SER A 114 0.27 -10.27 5.61
CA SER A 114 0.70 -10.37 4.22
C SER A 114 2.19 -10.43 3.91
N LYS A 115 2.47 -10.97 2.72
CA LYS A 115 3.77 -10.97 2.05
C LYS A 115 3.67 -10.13 0.78
N GLN A 116 4.59 -9.20 0.60
CA GLN A 116 4.74 -8.46 -0.65
C GLN A 116 4.96 -9.44 -1.81
N LYS A 117 4.12 -9.38 -2.84
CA LYS A 117 4.37 -10.06 -4.11
C LYS A 117 5.03 -9.05 -5.05
N ASN A 118 6.28 -9.34 -5.41
CA ASN A 118 6.98 -8.56 -6.43
C ASN A 118 6.89 -9.34 -7.75
N ASP A 119 6.12 -8.84 -8.71
CA ASP A 119 5.85 -9.54 -9.97
C ASP A 119 6.97 -9.35 -11.02
N LEU A 120 8.07 -8.68 -10.65
CA LEU A 120 9.11 -8.25 -11.60
C LEU A 120 10.40 -9.07 -11.46
N LYS A 121 10.87 -9.59 -12.61
CA LYS A 121 12.13 -10.35 -12.72
C LYS A 121 13.39 -9.46 -12.75
N LYS A 122 13.23 -8.15 -12.95
CA LYS A 122 14.32 -7.17 -13.06
C LYS A 122 14.26 -6.19 -11.88
N LYS A 123 15.42 -5.87 -11.31
CA LYS A 123 15.57 -4.88 -10.25
C LYS A 123 15.57 -3.48 -10.87
N ASP A 124 14.40 -2.90 -11.04
CA ASP A 124 14.26 -1.58 -11.65
C ASP A 124 14.29 -0.48 -10.57
N HIS A 125 14.49 0.76 -11.00
CA HIS A 125 14.46 1.91 -10.09
C HIS A 125 13.06 2.17 -9.53
N CYS A 126 12.02 1.83 -10.29
CA CYS A 126 10.62 1.94 -9.92
C CYS A 126 9.90 0.64 -10.29
N GLU A 127 9.31 -0.02 -9.31
CA GLU A 127 8.69 -1.32 -9.45
C GLU A 127 7.20 -1.24 -9.07
N GLN A 128 6.36 -1.88 -9.87
CA GLN A 128 4.96 -2.10 -9.51
C GLN A 128 4.90 -3.32 -8.57
N ALA A 129 4.17 -3.17 -7.48
CA ALA A 129 3.97 -4.23 -6.51
C ALA A 129 2.48 -4.31 -6.13
N ALA A 130 2.06 -5.49 -5.67
CA ALA A 130 0.76 -5.68 -5.07
C ALA A 130 0.94 -6.22 -3.66
N LEU A 131 0.27 -5.58 -2.71
CA LEU A 131 0.25 -6.01 -1.32
C LEU A 131 -1.15 -6.49 -0.98
N VAL A 132 -1.30 -7.78 -0.69
CA VAL A 132 -2.55 -8.30 -0.15
C VAL A 132 -2.70 -7.72 1.26
N LEU A 133 -3.79 -7.04 1.59
CA LEU A 133 -3.98 -6.42 2.91
C LEU A 133 -4.54 -7.41 3.93
N ASN A 134 -5.42 -8.31 3.46
CA ASN A 134 -6.00 -9.42 4.23
C ASN A 134 -6.07 -10.67 3.34
N LEU A 135 -5.67 -11.83 3.88
CA LEU A 135 -5.78 -13.15 3.26
C LEU A 135 -7.07 -13.85 3.72
N PHE A 136 -8.21 -13.16 3.66
CA PHE A 136 -9.52 -13.59 4.19
C PHE A 136 -9.55 -13.85 5.70
#